data_AF-A0AAJ5BH31-F1
#
_entry.id   AF-A0AAJ5BH31-F1
#
_cell.length_a   1.000
_cell.length_b   1.000
_cell.length_c   1.000
_cell.angle_alpha   90.00
_cell.angle_beta   90.00
_cell.angle_gamma   90.00
#
_symmetry.space_group_name_H-M   'P 1'
#
loop_
_entity.id
_entity.type
_entity.pdbx_description
1 polymer ?
#
loop_
_entity_poly.entity_id
_entity_poly.type
_entity_poly.pdbx_seq_one_letter_code
_entity_poly.pdbx_strand_id
1 'polypeptide(L)'
;MFKYYYFKIVLLLLSLFLSGCIVNVNPLEDYTGHDMAMIRVKNYYLPLSIIRYQKIGSCIQRLERNSLTAGINILGIKSTYNKKIVGMPPSPVTSQLKRSDVMEYTIKADQPVMITYEKNVGGREISSTNSFIPQSGHSYEIFTVGITDNIIVTDITQGKDDQPAKWDWDLKGCEY
;
A
#
# COMPACT_ATOMS: atom_id res chain seq x y z
N MET A 1 -22.75 11.70 49.11
CA MET A 1 -23.37 11.67 47.77
C MET A 1 -22.55 12.37 46.69
N PHE A 2 -21.99 13.56 46.92
CA PHE A 2 -21.21 14.32 45.90
C PHE A 2 -19.94 13.63 45.36
N LYS A 3 -19.21 12.87 46.17
CA LYS A 3 -17.98 12.16 45.74
C LYS A 3 -18.23 11.09 44.65
N TYR A 4 -19.41 10.47 44.66
CA TYR A 4 -19.78 9.45 43.68
C TYR A 4 -20.10 10.04 42.30
N TYR A 5 -20.56 11.29 42.25
CA TYR A 5 -20.91 12.00 41.02
C TYR A 5 -19.65 12.43 40.25
N TYR A 6 -18.63 12.92 40.98
CA TYR A 6 -17.33 13.27 40.41
C TYR A 6 -16.60 12.06 39.81
N PHE A 7 -16.66 10.90 40.49
CA PHE A 7 -16.05 9.67 40.00
C PHE A 7 -16.67 9.20 38.68
N LYS A 8 -18.01 9.32 38.53
CA LYS A 8 -18.71 9.00 37.28
C LYS A 8 -18.34 9.95 36.12
N ILE A 9 -18.17 11.24 36.40
CA ILE A 9 -17.77 12.23 35.39
C ILE A 9 -16.34 11.96 34.88
N VAL A 10 -15.41 11.63 35.78
CA VAL A 10 -14.03 11.27 35.40
C VAL A 10 -14.01 9.99 34.56
N LEU A 11 -14.80 8.98 34.91
CA LEU A 11 -14.91 7.74 34.12
C LEU A 11 -15.51 8.00 32.72
N LEU A 12 -16.50 8.88 32.63
CA LEU A 12 -17.14 9.29 31.37
C LEU A 12 -16.17 10.08 30.47
N LEU A 13 -15.38 11.00 31.05
CA LEU A 13 -14.33 11.74 30.35
C LEU A 13 -13.20 10.82 29.88
N LEU A 14 -12.83 9.79 30.66
CA LEU A 14 -11.84 8.80 30.24
C LEU A 14 -12.32 7.98 29.04
N SER A 15 -13.61 7.69 28.95
CA SER A 15 -14.21 6.96 27.82
C SER A 15 -14.20 7.74 26.50
N LEU A 16 -14.13 9.08 26.56
CA LEU A 16 -13.98 9.93 25.37
C LEU A 16 -12.56 9.89 24.78
N PHE A 17 -11.57 9.41 25.54
CA PHE A 17 -10.20 9.17 25.06
C PHE A 17 -9.97 7.74 24.54
N LEU A 18 -10.96 6.84 24.61
CA LEU A 18 -10.95 5.53 23.93
C LEU A 18 -11.28 5.64 22.43
N SER A 19 -10.89 6.75 21.82
CA SER A 19 -10.93 6.94 20.39
C SER A 19 -9.95 5.94 19.75
N GLY A 20 -10.48 4.92 19.07
CA GLY A 20 -9.70 3.82 18.51
C GLY A 20 -8.63 4.28 17.52
N CYS A 21 -7.37 4.01 17.85
CA CYS A 21 -6.27 4.10 16.89
C CYS A 21 -6.36 2.94 15.91
N ILE A 22 -6.39 3.22 14.61
CA ILE A 22 -6.18 2.18 13.60
C ILE A 22 -4.67 2.04 13.43
N VAL A 23 -4.09 1.06 14.13
CA VAL A 23 -2.68 0.72 13.99
C VAL A 23 -2.52 -0.19 12.78
N ASN A 24 -1.71 0.23 11.82
CA ASN A 24 -1.35 -0.64 10.71
C ASN A 24 -0.11 -1.44 11.12
N VAL A 25 -0.28 -2.74 11.32
CA VAL A 25 0.68 -3.58 12.04
C VAL A 25 1.78 -4.20 11.17
N ASN A 26 1.81 -3.93 9.85
CA ASN A 26 2.83 -4.50 8.98
C ASN A 26 3.19 -3.58 7.79
N PRO A 27 3.91 -2.45 8.01
CA PRO A 27 4.36 -1.59 6.92
C PRO A 27 5.41 -2.29 6.05
N LEU A 28 5.46 -1.92 4.77
CA LEU A 28 6.52 -2.39 3.87
C LEU A 28 7.88 -1.74 4.24
N GLU A 29 8.88 -2.58 4.47
CA GLU A 29 10.28 -2.15 4.61
C GLU A 29 10.95 -2.00 3.23
N ASP A 30 11.94 -1.11 3.16
CA ASP A 30 12.72 -0.90 1.94
C ASP A 30 13.64 -2.10 1.67
N TYR A 31 13.56 -2.63 0.46
CA TYR A 31 14.50 -3.61 -0.03
C TYR A 31 15.90 -2.99 -0.22
N THR A 32 16.92 -3.64 0.30
CA THR A 32 18.31 -3.13 0.31
C THR A 32 19.23 -3.81 -0.72
N GLY A 33 18.72 -4.75 -1.51
CA GLY A 33 19.50 -5.44 -2.54
C GLY A 33 19.78 -4.55 -3.77
N HIS A 34 20.78 -4.96 -4.56
CA HIS A 34 21.17 -4.24 -5.77
C HIS A 34 20.17 -4.43 -6.93
N ASP A 35 19.44 -5.54 -6.94
CA ASP A 35 18.34 -5.88 -7.83
C ASP A 35 17.04 -5.21 -7.38
N MET A 36 17.08 -3.91 -7.07
CA MET A 36 15.89 -3.18 -6.62
C MET A 36 15.12 -2.54 -7.78
N ALA A 37 13.81 -2.43 -7.58
CA ALA A 37 12.92 -1.53 -8.29
C ALA A 37 12.29 -0.56 -7.29
N MET A 38 11.71 0.54 -7.77
CA MET A 38 11.11 1.56 -6.93
C MET A 38 9.60 1.64 -7.20
N ILE A 39 8.81 1.85 -6.15
CA ILE A 39 7.38 2.12 -6.26
C ILE A 39 7.05 3.43 -5.55
N ARG A 40 6.14 4.20 -6.13
CA ARG A 40 5.48 5.36 -5.54
C ARG A 40 4.01 5.08 -5.51
N VAL A 41 3.43 5.09 -4.32
CA VAL A 41 1.99 4.90 -4.13
C VAL A 41 1.36 6.17 -3.60
N LYS A 42 0.09 6.40 -3.94
CA LYS A 42 -0.69 7.47 -3.29
C LYS A 42 -0.91 7.14 -1.80
N ASN A 43 -0.70 8.13 -0.95
CA ASN A 43 -0.94 8.02 0.49
C ASN A 43 -2.45 8.21 0.77
N TYR A 44 -3.19 7.10 0.78
CA TYR A 44 -4.62 7.06 1.06
C TYR A 44 -4.93 6.94 2.56
N TYR A 45 -6.14 7.34 2.94
CA TYR A 45 -6.67 7.03 4.28
C TYR A 45 -6.85 5.51 4.50
N LEU A 46 -7.46 4.83 3.52
CA LEU A 46 -7.46 3.37 3.43
C LEU A 46 -6.30 2.95 2.54
N PRO A 47 -5.25 2.32 3.09
CA PRO A 47 -4.03 2.15 2.32
C PRO A 47 -4.11 0.98 1.34
N LEU A 48 -3.34 1.11 0.26
CA LEU A 48 -3.02 -0.03 -0.58
C LEU A 48 -2.19 -1.04 0.23
N SER A 49 -2.27 -2.31 -0.14
CA SER A 49 -1.35 -3.34 0.37
C SER A 49 -0.62 -3.99 -0.80
N ILE A 50 0.57 -4.51 -0.52
CA ILE A 50 1.36 -5.31 -1.44
C ILE A 50 1.46 -6.74 -0.91
N ILE A 51 1.34 -7.70 -1.79
CA ILE A 51 1.61 -9.10 -1.52
C ILE A 51 2.79 -9.52 -2.39
N ARG A 52 3.84 -10.03 -1.75
CA ARG A 52 5.00 -10.59 -2.46
C ARG A 52 4.82 -12.09 -2.66
N TYR A 53 5.28 -12.58 -3.80
CA TYR A 53 5.22 -13.99 -4.14
C TYR A 53 6.62 -14.52 -4.45
N GLN A 54 6.77 -15.83 -4.36
CA GLN A 54 7.96 -16.55 -4.78
C GLN A 54 7.56 -17.75 -5.63
N LYS A 55 8.30 -17.97 -6.72
CA LYS A 55 8.18 -19.19 -7.51
C LYS A 55 8.96 -20.33 -6.85
N ILE A 56 8.32 -21.46 -6.63
CA ILE A 56 8.92 -22.68 -6.09
C ILE A 56 8.66 -23.79 -7.11
N GLY A 57 9.67 -24.15 -7.89
CA GLY A 57 9.50 -25.09 -9.00
C GLY A 57 8.45 -24.61 -10.01
N SER A 58 7.34 -25.33 -10.09
CA SER A 58 6.19 -25.03 -10.97
C SER A 58 5.03 -24.31 -10.27
N CYS A 59 5.14 -24.00 -8.97
CA CYS A 59 4.08 -23.36 -8.21
C CYS A 59 4.48 -21.98 -7.66
N ILE A 60 3.49 -21.21 -7.20
CA ILE A 60 3.70 -19.94 -6.51
C ILE A 60 3.37 -20.08 -5.03
N GLN A 61 4.26 -19.56 -4.18
CA GLN A 61 3.99 -19.35 -2.76
C GLN A 61 3.78 -17.86 -2.48
N ARG A 62 2.74 -17.56 -1.69
CA ARG A 62 2.53 -16.23 -1.10
C ARG A 62 3.48 -16.08 0.08
N LEU A 63 4.29 -15.03 0.09
CA LEU A 63 5.23 -14.77 1.18
C LEU A 63 4.57 -13.97 2.29
N GLU A 64 4.27 -12.70 2.01
CA GLU A 64 3.79 -11.76 3.01
C GLU A 64 2.90 -10.70 2.37
N ARG A 65 1.91 -10.23 3.12
CA ARG A 65 1.12 -9.03 2.81
C ARG A 65 1.58 -7.89 3.72
N ASN A 66 2.09 -6.81 3.14
CA ASN A 66 2.46 -5.59 3.85
C ASN A 66 1.57 -4.44 3.38
N SER A 67 1.35 -3.46 4.26
CA SER A 67 0.64 -2.26 3.91
C SER A 67 1.57 -1.18 3.34
N LEU A 68 1.08 -0.47 2.33
CA LEU A 68 1.76 0.62 1.65
C LEU A 68 1.28 1.97 2.24
N THR A 69 1.47 2.14 3.54
CA THR A 69 1.06 3.34 4.29
C THR A 69 2.16 3.82 5.22
N ALA A 70 2.02 5.06 5.68
CA ALA A 70 2.61 5.48 6.94
C ALA A 70 1.92 4.69 8.06
N GLY A 71 2.67 3.91 8.84
CA GLY A 71 2.15 2.86 9.75
C GLY A 71 1.17 3.28 10.86
N ILE A 72 0.76 4.54 10.96
CA ILE A 72 -0.18 5.02 11.99
C ILE A 72 -1.18 6.02 11.37
N ASN A 73 -2.45 5.65 11.32
CA ASN A 73 -3.57 6.56 11.03
C ASN A 73 -4.39 6.73 12.31
N ILE A 74 -4.40 7.95 12.86
CA ILE A 74 -5.16 8.26 14.08
C ILE A 74 -6.50 8.87 13.63
N LEU A 75 -7.60 8.16 13.92
CA LEU A 75 -8.97 8.70 13.91
C LEU A 75 -9.38 9.48 12.65
N GLY A 76 -9.46 8.82 11.49
CA GLY A 76 -9.99 9.47 10.29
C GLY A 76 -9.01 10.45 9.62
N ILE A 77 -7.87 10.75 10.25
CA ILE A 77 -6.84 11.63 9.71
C ILE A 77 -5.77 10.74 9.09
N LYS A 78 -5.62 10.83 7.76
CA LYS A 78 -4.47 10.24 7.07
C LYS A 78 -3.20 10.79 7.72
N SER A 79 -2.20 9.94 7.94
CA SER A 79 -0.87 10.45 8.26
C SER A 79 -0.43 11.41 7.15
N THR A 80 -0.06 12.64 7.52
CA THR A 80 0.56 13.61 6.58
C THR A 80 2.00 13.22 6.23
N TYR A 81 2.49 12.10 6.78
CA TYR A 81 3.79 11.56 6.48
C TYR A 81 3.85 11.13 5.02
N ASN A 82 4.75 11.77 4.29
CA ASN A 82 5.14 11.38 2.95
C ASN A 82 6.54 10.81 3.02
N LYS A 83 6.73 9.60 2.50
CA LYS A 83 8.04 8.97 2.39
C LYS A 83 8.58 9.18 0.99
N LYS A 84 9.79 9.72 0.90
CA LYS A 84 10.55 9.87 -0.36
C LYS A 84 11.84 9.09 -0.25
N ILE A 85 12.23 8.41 -1.33
CA ILE A 85 13.50 7.68 -1.40
C ILE A 85 14.45 8.36 -2.39
N VAL A 86 15.74 8.17 -2.19
CA VAL A 86 16.76 8.68 -3.11
C VAL A 86 16.69 7.89 -4.42
N GLY A 87 16.78 8.58 -5.56
CA GLY A 87 16.83 7.97 -6.89
C GLY A 87 15.48 7.78 -7.58
N MET A 88 14.35 7.93 -6.88
CA MET A 88 13.03 7.87 -7.53
C MET A 88 12.83 9.07 -8.47
N PRO A 89 12.56 8.87 -9.77
CA PRO A 89 12.33 9.96 -10.71
C PRO A 89 11.09 10.77 -10.32
N PRO A 90 11.04 12.08 -10.65
CA PRO A 90 9.87 12.89 -10.38
C PRO A 90 8.65 12.35 -11.14
N SER A 91 7.46 12.48 -10.57
CA SER A 91 6.23 12.12 -11.27
C SER A 91 6.14 12.84 -12.63
N PRO A 92 5.70 12.14 -13.69
CA PRO A 92 5.37 12.77 -14.98
C PRO A 92 4.38 13.92 -14.81
N VAL A 93 4.37 14.87 -15.73
CA VAL A 93 3.45 16.03 -15.68
C VAL A 93 1.98 15.58 -15.79
N THR A 94 1.74 14.48 -16.51
CA THR A 94 0.42 13.86 -16.71
C THR A 94 -0.03 12.98 -15.54
N SER A 95 0.84 12.74 -14.55
CA SER A 95 0.54 11.84 -13.44
C SER A 95 -0.42 12.45 -12.42
N GLN A 96 -1.37 11.65 -11.95
CA GLN A 96 -2.24 11.98 -10.81
C GLN A 96 -1.46 12.13 -9.49
N LEU A 97 -0.22 11.63 -9.42
CA LEU A 97 0.62 11.70 -8.24
C LEU A 97 1.48 12.96 -8.16
N LYS A 98 1.56 13.77 -9.23
CA LYS A 98 2.46 14.94 -9.32
C LYS A 98 2.34 15.93 -8.16
N ARG A 99 1.16 16.05 -7.56
CA ARG A 99 0.86 16.96 -6.44
C ARG A 99 0.12 16.25 -5.30
N SER A 100 0.25 14.93 -5.25
CA SER A 100 -0.39 14.12 -4.21
C SER A 100 0.61 13.80 -3.10
N ASP A 101 0.07 13.55 -1.91
CA ASP A 101 0.80 12.86 -0.84
C ASP A 101 1.09 11.42 -1.28
N VAL A 102 2.35 10.98 -1.12
CA VAL A 102 2.83 9.70 -1.62
C VAL A 102 3.79 9.02 -0.65
N MET A 103 3.84 7.71 -0.77
CA MET A 103 4.80 6.85 -0.09
C MET A 103 5.66 6.15 -1.14
N GLU A 104 6.98 6.26 -0.99
CA GLU A 104 7.94 5.63 -1.87
C GLU A 104 8.69 4.50 -1.16
N TYR A 105 8.92 3.40 -1.88
CA TYR A 105 9.59 2.22 -1.37
C TYR A 105 10.50 1.60 -2.42
N THR A 106 11.55 0.94 -1.96
CA THR A 106 12.30 -0.02 -2.80
C THR A 106 11.73 -1.43 -2.60
N ILE A 107 11.56 -2.16 -3.70
CA ILE A 107 11.12 -3.56 -3.70
C ILE A 107 12.10 -4.40 -4.52
N LYS A 108 12.08 -5.72 -4.33
CA LYS A 108 12.92 -6.63 -5.11
C LYS A 108 12.40 -6.74 -6.55
N ALA A 109 13.30 -6.57 -7.53
CA ALA A 109 13.02 -6.79 -8.94
C ALA A 109 12.83 -8.28 -9.25
N ASP A 110 12.13 -8.57 -10.36
CA ASP A 110 11.79 -9.91 -10.84
C ASP A 110 11.00 -10.77 -9.83
N GLN A 111 10.60 -10.17 -8.71
CA GLN A 111 9.74 -10.77 -7.72
C GLN A 111 8.29 -10.41 -8.03
N PRO A 112 7.39 -11.39 -8.23
CA PRO A 112 6.01 -11.09 -8.56
C PRO A 112 5.30 -10.46 -7.37
N VAL A 113 4.50 -9.43 -7.65
CA VAL A 113 3.73 -8.71 -6.64
C VAL A 113 2.28 -8.55 -7.06
N MET A 114 1.40 -8.50 -6.05
CA MET A 114 0.00 -8.09 -6.21
C MET A 114 -0.28 -6.92 -5.30
N ILE A 115 -0.81 -5.85 -5.88
CA ILE A 115 -1.36 -4.71 -5.14
C ILE A 115 -2.83 -4.98 -4.89
N THR A 116 -3.27 -4.73 -3.66
CA THR A 116 -4.67 -4.91 -3.25
C THR A 116 -5.20 -3.62 -2.62
N TYR A 117 -6.47 -3.33 -2.89
CA TYR A 117 -7.24 -2.27 -2.26
C TYR A 117 -8.55 -2.87 -1.78
N GLU A 118 -8.86 -2.69 -0.49
CA GLU A 118 -10.04 -3.28 0.15
C GLU A 118 -10.75 -2.19 0.96
N LYS A 119 -12.06 -2.03 0.75
CA LYS A 119 -12.90 -1.10 1.52
C LYS A 119 -14.26 -1.71 1.81
N ASN A 120 -14.83 -1.34 2.95
CA ASN A 120 -16.20 -1.69 3.32
C ASN A 120 -17.11 -0.46 3.19
N VAL A 121 -18.13 -0.55 2.33
CA VAL A 121 -19.10 0.53 2.10
C VAL A 121 -20.50 0.00 2.37
N GLY A 122 -21.15 0.47 3.43
CA GLY A 122 -22.52 0.06 3.77
C GLY A 122 -22.67 -1.45 4.03
N GLY A 123 -21.65 -2.10 4.58
CA GLY A 123 -21.63 -3.54 4.81
C GLY A 123 -21.24 -4.39 3.59
N ARG A 124 -20.97 -3.78 2.44
CA ARG A 124 -20.45 -4.46 1.25
C ARG A 124 -18.93 -4.30 1.17
N GLU A 125 -18.24 -5.42 1.04
CA GLU A 125 -16.81 -5.46 0.74
C GLU A 125 -16.58 -5.16 -0.75
N ILE A 126 -15.70 -4.20 -1.02
CA ILE A 126 -15.23 -3.86 -2.36
C ILE A 126 -13.73 -4.09 -2.35
N SER A 127 -13.26 -4.95 -3.26
CA SER A 127 -11.85 -5.23 -3.44
C SER A 127 -11.42 -5.02 -4.90
N SER A 128 -10.21 -4.50 -5.08
CA SER A 128 -9.53 -4.40 -6.37
C SER A 128 -8.12 -4.94 -6.24
N THR A 129 -7.64 -5.59 -7.29
CA THR A 129 -6.29 -6.13 -7.34
C THR A 129 -5.64 -5.82 -8.69
N ASN A 130 -4.32 -5.65 -8.68
CA ASN A 130 -3.51 -5.58 -9.90
C ASN A 130 -2.13 -6.22 -9.62
N SER A 131 -1.66 -7.08 -10.52
CA SER A 131 -0.40 -7.82 -10.37
C SER A 131 0.58 -7.46 -11.47
N PHE A 132 1.85 -7.42 -11.10
CA PHE A 132 2.93 -7.14 -12.04
C PHE A 132 4.27 -7.72 -11.55
N ILE A 133 5.24 -7.77 -12.47
CA ILE A 133 6.63 -8.09 -12.17
C ILE A 133 7.44 -6.79 -12.31
N PRO A 134 8.02 -6.25 -11.23
CA PRO A 134 8.89 -5.08 -11.29
C PRO A 134 10.23 -5.43 -11.94
N GLN A 135 10.74 -4.55 -12.80
CA GLN A 135 12.05 -4.71 -13.45
C GLN A 135 13.15 -3.99 -12.67
N SER A 136 14.37 -4.52 -12.71
CA SER A 136 15.50 -3.93 -12.01
C SER A 136 15.81 -2.53 -12.53
N GLY A 137 15.99 -1.58 -11.61
CA GLY A 137 16.26 -0.17 -11.91
C GLY A 137 15.03 0.63 -12.38
N HIS A 138 13.87 0.00 -12.50
CA HIS A 138 12.64 0.68 -12.93
C HIS A 138 11.89 1.31 -11.75
N SER A 139 11.05 2.29 -12.09
CA SER A 139 10.26 3.08 -11.14
C SER A 139 8.80 3.08 -11.53
N TYR A 140 7.90 2.76 -10.60
CA TYR A 140 6.47 2.62 -10.87
C TYR A 140 5.62 3.59 -10.05
N GLU A 141 4.52 4.07 -10.63
CA GLU A 141 3.45 4.78 -9.92
C GLU A 141 2.21 3.93 -9.78
N ILE A 142 1.64 3.90 -8.58
CA ILE A 142 0.51 3.04 -8.23
C ILE A 142 -0.58 3.85 -7.53
N PHE A 143 -1.79 3.81 -8.09
CA PHE A 143 -2.94 4.52 -7.57
C PHE A 143 -4.26 3.91 -8.06
N THR A 144 -5.34 4.16 -7.33
CA THR A 144 -6.70 3.79 -7.72
C THR A 144 -7.32 4.87 -8.60
N VAL A 145 -8.15 4.46 -9.57
CA VAL A 145 -8.96 5.35 -10.42
C VAL A 145 -10.42 4.92 -10.47
N GLY A 146 -11.30 5.91 -10.65
CA GLY A 146 -12.73 5.68 -10.87
C GLY A 146 -13.51 5.26 -9.62
N ILE A 147 -14.80 5.00 -9.82
CA ILE A 147 -15.76 4.69 -8.74
C ILE A 147 -15.51 3.28 -8.16
N THR A 148 -14.98 2.37 -8.98
CA THR A 148 -14.64 1.00 -8.61
C THR A 148 -13.27 0.87 -7.95
N ASP A 149 -12.53 1.98 -7.81
CA ASP A 149 -11.16 2.01 -7.27
C ASP A 149 -10.21 1.02 -7.96
N ASN A 150 -10.26 0.97 -9.30
CA ASN A 150 -9.38 0.12 -10.09
C ASN A 150 -7.92 0.53 -9.85
N ILE A 151 -7.06 -0.42 -9.51
CA ILE A 151 -5.63 -0.15 -9.30
C ILE A 151 -4.93 -0.03 -10.65
N ILE A 152 -4.26 1.09 -10.86
CA ILE A 152 -3.37 1.36 -11.99
C ILE A 152 -1.93 1.25 -11.52
N VAL A 153 -1.10 0.60 -12.34
CA VAL A 153 0.35 0.53 -12.18
C VAL A 153 0.96 1.05 -13.48
N THR A 154 1.80 2.08 -13.39
CA THR A 154 2.43 2.74 -14.54
C THR A 154 3.93 2.73 -14.34
N ASP A 155 4.71 2.28 -15.33
CA ASP A 155 6.16 2.48 -15.34
C ASP A 155 6.43 3.96 -15.67
N ILE A 156 7.23 4.62 -14.85
CA ILE A 156 7.60 6.04 -15.01
C ILE A 156 9.11 6.20 -15.17
N THR A 157 9.81 5.12 -15.50
CA THR A 157 11.23 5.15 -15.82
C THR A 157 11.42 6.03 -17.06
N GLN A 158 12.34 7.00 -17.00
CA GLN A 158 12.52 7.97 -18.09
C GLN A 158 12.70 7.28 -19.45
N GLY A 159 11.92 7.71 -20.44
CA GLY A 159 11.96 7.17 -21.80
C GLY A 159 11.19 5.87 -22.02
N LYS A 160 10.44 5.38 -21.02
CA LYS A 160 9.57 4.19 -21.12
C LYS A 160 8.19 4.51 -20.54
N ASP A 161 7.18 4.71 -21.39
CA ASP A 161 5.76 4.78 -21.00
C ASP A 161 5.10 3.39 -21.09
N ASP A 162 5.84 2.34 -20.75
CA ASP A 162 5.39 0.96 -20.92
C ASP A 162 4.54 0.53 -19.73
N GLN A 163 3.52 -0.30 -19.99
CA GLN A 163 2.87 -1.02 -18.90
C GLN A 163 3.86 -2.06 -18.35
N PRO A 164 3.92 -2.25 -17.02
CA PRO A 164 4.77 -3.28 -16.45
C PRO A 164 4.37 -4.67 -16.96
N ALA A 165 5.32 -5.59 -16.98
CA ALA A 165 5.05 -6.98 -17.31
C ALA A 165 3.97 -7.54 -16.37
N LYS A 166 2.86 -8.01 -16.95
CA LYS A 166 1.79 -8.63 -16.19
C LYS A 166 2.21 -10.01 -15.74
N TRP A 167 1.82 -10.36 -14.52
CA TRP A 167 1.96 -11.72 -14.02
C TRP A 167 0.84 -12.58 -14.61
N ASP A 168 1.22 -13.68 -15.26
CA ASP A 168 0.26 -14.68 -15.71
C ASP A 168 -0.17 -15.58 -14.56
N TRP A 169 -1.48 -15.69 -14.35
CA TRP A 169 -2.08 -16.42 -13.23
C TRP A 169 -2.10 -17.93 -13.44
N ASP A 170 -1.58 -18.43 -14.56
CA ASP A 170 -1.54 -19.85 -14.92
C ASP A 170 -0.69 -20.74 -13.99
N LEU A 171 0.10 -20.14 -13.08
CA LEU A 171 0.84 -20.88 -12.07
C LEU A 171 -0.05 -21.15 -10.83
N LYS A 172 -0.34 -22.43 -10.59
CA LYS A 172 -1.09 -22.89 -9.40
C LYS A 172 -0.34 -22.54 -8.11
N GLY A 173 -1.09 -22.24 -7.05
CA GLY A 173 -0.54 -22.08 -5.71
C GLY A 173 0.12 -23.38 -5.25
N CYS A 174 1.23 -23.27 -4.51
CA CYS A 174 1.88 -24.45 -3.93
C CYS A 174 0.93 -25.17 -2.96
N GLU A 175 0.75 -26.47 -3.13
CA GLU A 175 0.11 -27.32 -2.13
C GLU A 175 1.09 -27.52 -0.97
N TYR A 176 0.59 -27.37 0.26
CA TYR A 176 1.37 -27.48 1.50
C TYR A 176 1.54 -28.94 1.93
#